data_AF-A0A7S2CVD2-F1
#
_entry.id   AF-A0A7S2CVD2-F1
#
_cell.length_a   1.000
_cell.length_b   1.000
_cell.length_c   1.000
_cell.angle_alpha   90.00
_cell.angle_beta   90.00
_cell.angle_gamma   90.00
#
_symmetry.space_group_name_H-M   'P 1'
#
loop_
_entity.id
_entity.type
_entity.pdbx_description
1 polymer ?
#
loop_
_entity_poly.entity_id
_entity_poly.type
_entity_poly.pdbx_seq_one_letter_code
_entity_poly.pdbx_strand_id
1 'polypeptide(L)'
;GDSRYWPPSSWIMHLLGPEGFVEREHLCEQYQQRLDIHGLGITALELLCQVGLAAPQAEGEHLASWEALLQAWLRYRDDAWRWWSMVYRIFSTGGDIAPVQAQLVQDGIIERLISLLANIRRALRQCAGQLR
;
A
#
# COMPACT_ATOMS: atom_id res chain seq x y z
N GLY A 1 -9.04 -2.59 12.05
CA GLY A 1 -7.82 -3.22 11.51
C GLY A 1 -6.84 -2.14 11.10
N ASP A 2 -5.57 -2.48 10.94
CA ASP A 2 -4.51 -1.54 10.56
C ASP A 2 -4.57 -1.20 9.06
N SER A 3 -4.89 0.06 8.74
CA SER A 3 -5.11 0.48 7.35
C SER A 3 -3.84 0.62 6.51
N ARG A 4 -2.65 0.43 7.09
CA ARG A 4 -1.39 0.36 6.33
C ARG A 4 -1.34 -0.87 5.41
N TYR A 5 -2.09 -1.92 5.74
CA TYR A 5 -2.17 -3.17 4.99
C TYR A 5 -3.46 -3.29 4.18
N TRP A 6 -4.26 -2.23 4.13
CA TRP A 6 -5.52 -2.25 3.42
C TRP A 6 -5.30 -2.16 1.90
N PRO A 7 -5.97 -3.02 1.12
CA PRO A 7 -6.02 -2.84 -0.32
C PRO A 7 -6.77 -1.56 -0.72
N PRO A 8 -6.63 -1.11 -1.99
CA PRO A 8 -7.46 -0.03 -2.54
C PRO A 8 -8.96 -0.24 -2.32
N SER A 9 -9.42 -1.49 -2.42
CA SER A 9 -10.82 -1.85 -2.19
C SER A 9 -11.32 -1.56 -0.78
N SER A 10 -10.50 -1.77 0.26
CA SER A 10 -10.88 -1.40 1.63
C SER A 10 -10.93 0.12 1.83
N TRP A 11 -10.03 0.87 1.19
CA TRP A 11 -10.08 2.32 1.18
C TRP A 11 -11.31 2.85 0.42
N ILE A 12 -11.68 2.23 -0.70
CA ILE A 12 -12.91 2.57 -1.44
C ILE A 12 -14.13 2.39 -0.53
N MET A 13 -14.30 1.21 0.07
CA MET A 13 -15.45 0.99 0.96
C MET A 13 -15.45 1.95 2.14
N HIS A 14 -14.29 2.25 2.71
CA HIS A 14 -14.17 3.16 3.85
C HIS A 14 -14.51 4.61 3.51
N LEU A 15 -14.11 5.10 2.33
CA LEU A 15 -14.22 6.53 1.97
C LEU A 15 -15.47 6.84 1.13
N LEU A 16 -15.86 5.94 0.25
CA LEU A 16 -16.86 6.16 -0.79
C LEU A 16 -18.08 5.25 -0.65
N GLY A 17 -18.02 4.24 0.23
CA GLY A 17 -19.07 3.24 0.36
C GLY A 17 -19.17 2.31 -0.87
N PRO A 18 -20.26 1.52 -0.96
CA PRO A 18 -20.49 0.58 -2.07
C PRO A 18 -20.50 1.24 -3.46
N GLU A 19 -20.96 2.49 -3.54
CA GLU A 19 -21.05 3.28 -4.77
C GLU A 19 -19.67 3.54 -5.37
N GLY A 20 -18.62 3.56 -4.54
CA GLY A 20 -17.24 3.72 -4.97
C GLY A 20 -16.69 2.58 -5.84
N PHE A 21 -17.44 1.48 -5.99
CA PHE A 21 -17.09 0.34 -6.84
C PHE A 21 -17.72 0.37 -8.24
N VAL A 22 -18.59 1.35 -8.54
CA VAL A 22 -19.12 1.51 -9.90
C VAL A 22 -17.96 1.63 -10.90
N GLU A 23 -17.99 0.83 -11.98
CA GLU A 23 -16.93 0.70 -13.00
C GLU A 23 -15.58 0.17 -12.48
N ARG A 24 -15.56 -0.47 -11.30
CA ARG A 24 -14.36 -1.01 -10.64
C ARG A 24 -14.61 -2.43 -10.12
N GLU A 25 -15.19 -3.29 -10.96
CA GLU A 25 -15.63 -4.65 -10.59
C GLU A 25 -14.49 -5.47 -9.96
N HIS A 26 -13.28 -5.36 -10.51
CA HIS A 26 -12.10 -6.05 -9.99
C HIS A 26 -11.72 -5.64 -8.55
N LEU A 27 -12.02 -4.41 -8.13
CA LEU A 27 -11.80 -3.95 -6.75
C LEU A 27 -12.95 -4.38 -5.84
N CYS A 28 -14.18 -4.50 -6.36
CA CYS A 28 -15.28 -5.09 -5.63
C CYS A 28 -14.99 -6.58 -5.32
N GLU A 29 -14.54 -7.34 -6.31
CA GLU A 29 -14.09 -8.73 -6.11
C GLU A 29 -12.95 -8.82 -5.10
N GLN A 30 -11.98 -7.89 -5.17
CA GLN A 30 -10.90 -7.82 -4.19
C GLN A 30 -11.44 -7.61 -2.77
N TYR A 31 -12.43 -6.71 -2.59
CA TYR A 31 -13.06 -6.44 -1.31
C TYR A 31 -13.75 -7.67 -0.75
N GLN A 32 -14.45 -8.42 -1.60
CA GLN A 32 -15.28 -9.54 -1.18
C GLN A 32 -14.47 -10.80 -0.89
N GLN A 33 -13.35 -11.02 -1.61
CA GLN A 33 -12.72 -12.34 -1.66
C GLN A 33 -11.22 -12.34 -1.38
N ARG A 34 -10.54 -11.19 -1.36
CA ARG A 34 -9.07 -11.15 -1.41
C ARG A 34 -8.40 -10.20 -0.41
N LEU A 35 -9.13 -9.70 0.60
CA LEU A 35 -8.57 -8.79 1.61
C LEU A 35 -7.39 -9.43 2.35
N ASP A 36 -7.56 -10.66 2.84
CA ASP A 36 -6.52 -11.34 3.62
C ASP A 36 -5.29 -11.68 2.79
N ILE A 37 -5.49 -12.12 1.54
CA ILE A 37 -4.39 -12.39 0.59
C ILE A 37 -3.60 -11.11 0.33
N HIS A 38 -4.29 -9.97 0.17
CA HIS A 38 -3.61 -8.70 -0.02
C HIS A 38 -2.79 -8.31 1.21
N GLY A 39 -3.39 -8.37 2.40
CA GLY A 39 -2.72 -8.07 3.66
C GLY A 39 -1.46 -8.91 3.85
N LEU A 40 -1.57 -10.23 3.63
CA LEU A 40 -0.43 -11.15 3.68
C LEU A 40 0.66 -10.77 2.66
N GLY A 41 0.28 -10.38 1.45
CA GLY A 41 1.23 -9.93 0.42
C GLY A 41 2.01 -8.68 0.83
N ILE A 42 1.34 -7.69 1.43
CA ILE A 42 1.99 -6.47 1.94
C ILE A 42 2.90 -6.81 3.13
N THR A 43 2.47 -7.66 4.05
CA THR A 43 3.32 -8.10 5.18
C THR A 43 4.57 -8.85 4.70
N ALA A 44 4.44 -9.74 3.71
CA ALA A 44 5.58 -10.43 3.13
C ALA A 44 6.57 -9.44 2.47
N LEU A 45 6.06 -8.44 1.75
CA LEU A 45 6.88 -7.38 1.15
C LEU A 45 7.58 -6.53 2.20
N GLU A 46 6.89 -6.19 3.29
CA GLU A 46 7.47 -5.46 4.40
C GLU A 46 8.67 -6.19 4.99
N LEU A 47 8.50 -7.47 5.33
CA LEU A 47 9.59 -8.29 5.87
C LEU A 47 10.78 -8.33 4.91
N LEU A 48 10.52 -8.60 3.63
CA LEU A 48 11.56 -8.67 2.60
C LEU A 48 12.34 -7.35 2.48
N CYS A 49 11.62 -6.22 2.41
CA CYS A 49 12.25 -4.92 2.26
C CYS A 49 12.96 -4.47 3.53
N GLN A 50 12.45 -4.79 4.72
CA GLN A 50 13.12 -4.48 5.99
C GLN A 50 14.44 -5.24 6.12
N VAL A 51 14.47 -6.53 5.75
CA VAL A 51 15.70 -7.32 5.73
C VAL A 51 16.70 -6.72 4.73
N GLY A 52 16.24 -6.37 3.53
CA GLY A 52 17.09 -5.75 2.51
C GLY A 52 17.66 -4.39 2.92
N LEU A 53 16.87 -3.54 3.60
CA LEU A 53 17.32 -2.23 4.10
C LEU A 53 18.29 -2.33 5.27
N ALA A 54 18.20 -3.39 6.07
CA ALA A 54 19.08 -3.62 7.22
C ALA A 54 20.38 -4.36 6.85
N ALA A 55 20.46 -4.92 5.64
CA ALA A 55 21.63 -5.67 5.20
C ALA A 55 22.86 -4.75 5.05
N PRO A 56 24.06 -5.18 5.50
CA PRO A 56 25.28 -4.44 5.23
C PRO A 56 25.51 -4.31 3.72
N GLN A 57 26.00 -3.16 3.27
CA GLN A 57 26.42 -3.01 1.88
C GLN A 57 27.67 -3.86 1.64
N ALA A 58 27.52 -4.97 0.93
CA ALA A 58 28.65 -5.77 0.49
C ALA A 58 29.36 -5.05 -0.68
N GLU A 59 30.69 -4.96 -0.62
CA GLU A 59 31.48 -4.41 -1.72
C GLU A 59 31.24 -5.24 -2.99
N GLY A 60 30.76 -4.60 -4.06
CA GLY A 60 30.56 -5.22 -5.38
C GLY A 60 29.16 -5.75 -5.67
N GLU A 61 28.19 -5.66 -4.75
CA GLU A 61 26.80 -6.04 -5.04
C GLU A 61 26.06 -4.93 -5.81
N HIS A 62 25.87 -5.14 -7.12
CA HIS A 62 24.98 -4.28 -7.93
C HIS A 62 23.52 -4.68 -7.75
N LEU A 63 22.89 -4.16 -6.71
CA LEU A 63 21.47 -4.37 -6.37
C LEU A 63 20.52 -3.38 -7.07
N ALA A 64 20.83 -2.92 -8.29
CA ALA A 64 20.05 -1.86 -8.95
C ALA A 64 18.54 -2.17 -9.07
N SER A 65 18.17 -3.43 -9.33
CA SER A 65 16.76 -3.84 -9.38
C SER A 65 16.10 -3.88 -7.99
N TRP A 66 16.86 -4.27 -6.96
CA TRP A 66 16.41 -4.24 -5.57
C TRP A 66 16.29 -2.80 -5.04
N GLU A 67 17.18 -1.90 -5.45
CA GLU A 67 17.09 -0.48 -5.11
C GLU A 67 15.76 0.11 -5.57
N ALA A 68 15.34 -0.18 -6.81
CA ALA A 68 14.03 0.27 -7.31
C ALA A 68 12.87 -0.26 -6.46
N LEU A 69 12.95 -1.52 -5.99
CA LEU A 69 11.95 -2.11 -5.10
C LEU A 69 11.94 -1.45 -3.73
N LEU A 70 13.11 -1.30 -3.09
CA LEU A 70 13.24 -0.68 -1.77
C LEU A 70 12.74 0.76 -1.79
N GLN A 71 13.08 1.53 -2.83
CA GLN A 71 12.61 2.90 -3.02
C GLN A 71 11.09 2.96 -3.24
N ALA A 72 10.53 2.03 -4.03
CA ALA A 72 9.08 1.95 -4.21
C ALA A 72 8.36 1.57 -2.90
N TRP A 73 8.94 0.66 -2.13
CA TRP A 73 8.45 0.26 -0.81
C TRP A 73 8.46 1.40 0.20
N LEU A 74 9.56 2.13 0.33
CA LEU A 74 9.66 3.28 1.24
C LEU A 74 8.58 4.33 0.94
N ARG A 75 8.40 4.67 -0.34
CA ARG A 75 7.33 5.60 -0.76
C ARG A 75 5.93 5.09 -0.40
N TYR A 76 5.65 3.81 -0.66
CA TYR A 76 4.38 3.20 -0.26
C TYR A 76 4.18 3.28 1.26
N ARG A 77 5.20 2.91 2.02
CA ARG A 77 5.15 2.84 3.49
C ARG A 77 4.90 4.21 4.09
N ASP A 78 5.59 5.25 3.61
CA ASP A 78 5.47 6.61 4.13
C ASP A 78 4.05 7.16 3.88
N ASP A 79 3.51 6.96 2.68
CA ASP A 79 2.15 7.39 2.35
C ASP A 79 1.10 6.61 3.14
N ALA A 80 1.20 5.28 3.18
CA ALA A 80 0.28 4.43 3.93
C ALA A 80 0.32 4.76 5.43
N TRP A 81 1.50 5.01 6.00
CA TRP A 81 1.66 5.42 7.39
C TRP A 81 1.00 6.78 7.66
N ARG A 82 1.16 7.75 6.75
CA ARG A 82 0.55 9.07 6.87
C ARG A 82 -0.98 8.97 6.88
N TRP A 83 -1.57 8.25 5.93
CA TRP A 83 -3.03 8.07 5.87
C TRP A 83 -3.55 7.30 7.08
N TRP A 84 -2.86 6.24 7.48
CA TRP A 84 -3.19 5.50 8.70
C TRP A 84 -3.12 6.38 9.94
N SER A 85 -2.10 7.21 10.09
CA SER A 85 -1.94 8.11 11.26
C SER A 85 -3.08 9.12 11.36
N MET A 86 -3.57 9.63 10.21
CA MET A 86 -4.73 10.53 10.18
C MET A 86 -5.98 9.84 10.73
N VAL A 87 -6.25 8.62 10.25
CA VAL A 87 -7.40 7.81 10.66
C VAL A 87 -7.28 7.35 12.12
N TYR A 88 -6.11 6.82 12.50
CA TYR A 88 -5.81 6.32 13.83
C TYR A 88 -5.95 7.41 14.89
N ARG A 89 -5.49 8.64 14.60
CA ARG A 89 -5.62 9.77 15.53
C ARG A 89 -7.07 9.98 15.93
N ILE A 90 -8.00 10.00 14.98
CA ILE A 90 -9.43 10.17 15.26
C ILE A 90 -9.97 9.05 16.16
N PHE A 91 -9.64 7.79 15.84
CA PHE A 91 -10.07 6.65 16.65
C PHE A 91 -9.48 6.67 18.06
N SER A 92 -8.22 7.10 18.21
CA SER A 92 -7.55 7.17 19.51
C SER A 92 -8.10 8.27 20.42
N THR A 93 -8.62 9.37 19.86
CA THR A 93 -9.17 10.50 20.63
C THR A 93 -10.69 10.52 20.69
N GLY A 94 -11.39 9.61 19.99
CA GLY A 94 -12.86 9.55 19.94
C GLY A 94 -13.51 10.71 19.17
N GLY A 95 -12.91 11.12 18.04
CA GLY A 95 -13.39 12.25 17.23
C GLY A 95 -14.32 11.87 16.05
N ASP A 96 -14.75 12.89 15.30
CA ASP A 96 -15.47 12.72 14.04
C ASP A 96 -14.50 12.36 12.89
N ILE A 97 -14.80 11.27 12.18
CA ILE A 97 -13.99 10.75 11.07
C ILE A 97 -14.32 11.42 9.73
N ALA A 98 -15.51 12.03 9.59
CA ALA A 98 -15.98 12.57 8.32
C ALA A 98 -15.04 13.64 7.70
N PRO A 99 -14.46 14.58 8.47
CA PRO A 99 -13.51 15.55 7.91
C PRO A 99 -12.24 14.90 7.36
N VAL A 100 -11.75 13.85 8.03
CA VAL A 100 -10.57 13.09 7.59
C VAL A 100 -10.90 12.31 6.32
N GLN A 101 -12.06 11.67 6.24
CA GLN A 101 -12.49 10.97 5.03
C GLN A 101 -12.61 11.93 3.85
N ALA A 102 -13.24 13.09 4.04
CA ALA A 102 -13.36 14.12 3.01
C ALA A 102 -11.98 14.59 2.50
N GLN A 103 -11.03 14.80 3.42
CA GLN A 103 -9.65 15.15 3.06
C GLN A 103 -8.97 14.04 2.25
N LEU A 104 -9.08 12.78 2.69
CA LEU A 104 -8.45 11.65 1.98
C LEU A 104 -9.06 11.43 0.59
N VAL A 105 -10.36 11.71 0.41
CA VAL A 105 -11.01 11.72 -0.92
C VAL A 105 -10.45 12.85 -1.78
N GLN A 106 -10.33 14.07 -1.24
CA GLN A 106 -9.76 15.22 -1.96
C GLN A 106 -8.29 14.98 -2.36
N ASP A 107 -7.52 14.30 -1.52
CA ASP A 107 -6.13 13.94 -1.78
C ASP A 107 -5.98 12.80 -2.82
N GLY A 108 -7.08 12.20 -3.29
CA GLY A 108 -7.08 11.15 -4.31
C GLY A 108 -6.31 9.91 -3.88
N ILE A 109 -6.42 9.51 -2.59
CA ILE A 109 -5.53 8.47 -2.05
C ILE A 109 -5.76 7.10 -2.69
N ILE A 110 -6.95 6.83 -3.24
CA ILE A 110 -7.25 5.56 -3.91
C ILE A 110 -6.39 5.42 -5.16
N GLU A 111 -6.41 6.42 -6.04
CA GLU A 111 -5.64 6.46 -7.27
C GLU A 111 -4.13 6.47 -6.98
N ARG A 112 -3.71 7.22 -5.95
CA ARG A 112 -2.32 7.24 -5.49
C ARG A 112 -1.86 5.89 -4.97
N LEU A 113 -2.67 5.21 -4.16
CA LEU A 113 -2.38 3.86 -3.66
C LEU A 113 -2.27 2.84 -4.80
N ILE A 114 -3.18 2.89 -5.78
CA ILE A 114 -3.11 2.04 -6.98
C ILE A 114 -1.78 2.26 -7.72
N SER A 115 -1.36 3.51 -7.89
CA SER A 115 -0.08 3.86 -8.52
C SER A 115 1.13 3.34 -7.73
N LEU A 116 1.14 3.50 -6.40
CA LEU A 116 2.19 2.98 -5.52
C LEU A 116 2.32 1.46 -5.64
N LEU A 117 1.20 0.74 -5.58
CA LEU A 117 1.17 -0.72 -5.75
C LEU A 117 1.59 -1.15 -7.17
N ALA A 118 1.27 -0.37 -8.20
CA ALA A 118 1.76 -0.62 -9.56
C ALA A 118 3.28 -0.47 -9.66
N ASN A 119 3.86 0.52 -8.98
CA ASN A 119 5.31 0.73 -8.94
C ASN A 119 6.04 -0.42 -8.23
N ILE A 120 5.50 -0.88 -7.08
CA ILE A 120 6.02 -2.07 -6.39
C ILE A 120 5.97 -3.30 -7.31
N ARG A 121 4.82 -3.57 -7.94
CA ARG A 121 4.69 -4.70 -8.88
C ARG A 121 5.68 -4.62 -10.05
N ARG A 122 5.95 -3.42 -10.57
CA ARG A 122 6.94 -3.22 -11.63
C ARG A 122 8.34 -3.54 -11.14
N ALA A 123 8.73 -3.04 -9.97
CA ALA A 123 10.04 -3.30 -9.38
C ALA A 123 10.23 -4.80 -9.04
N LEU A 124 9.22 -5.46 -8.47
CA LEU A 124 9.27 -6.91 -8.22
C LEU A 124 9.51 -7.72 -9.50
N ARG A 125 8.86 -7.34 -10.61
CA ARG A 125 9.08 -7.99 -11.91
C ARG A 125 10.50 -7.76 -12.43
N GLN A 126 11.11 -6.61 -12.16
CA GLN A 126 12.50 -6.34 -12.53
C GLN A 126 13.45 -7.24 -11.73
N CYS A 127 13.25 -7.38 -10.42
CA CYS A 127 14.02 -8.33 -9.59
C CYS A 127 13.87 -9.77 -10.11
N ALA A 128 12.64 -10.21 -10.41
CA ALA A 128 12.39 -11.57 -10.91
C ALA A 128 12.94 -11.81 -12.33
N GLY A 129 12.97 -10.76 -13.17
CA GLY A 129 13.52 -10.84 -14.53
C GLY A 129 15.03 -11.09 -14.58
N GLN A 130 15.75 -10.80 -13.48
CA GLN A 130 17.17 -11.10 -13.34
C GLN A 130 17.46 -12.55 -12.93
N LEU A 131 16.43 -13.36 -12.65
CA LEU A 131 16.57 -14.78 -12.31
C LEU A 131 16.51 -15.72 -13.52
N ARG A 132 16.45 -15.17 -14.74
CA ARG A 132 16.47 -15.91 -16.01
C ARG A 132 17.81 -15.71 -16.72
#